data_AF-A0A3D3JTA0-F1
#
_entry.id   AF-A0A3D3JTA0-F1
#
_cell.length_a   1.000
_cell.length_b   1.000
_cell.length_c   1.000
_cell.angle_alpha   90.00
_cell.angle_beta   90.00
_cell.angle_gamma   90.00
#
_symmetry.space_group_name_H-M   'P 1'
#
loop_
_entity.id
_entity.type
_entity.pdbx_description
1 polymer ?
#
loop_
_entity_poly.entity_id
_entity_poly.type
_entity_poly.pdbx_seq_one_letter_code
_entity_poly.pdbx_strand_id
1 'polypeptide(L)'
;MAKKRHQKHRKPAPPRPPEPVDPDIDPILDKASRVGIDGLTTDERETLERARNQPPKSKLEAYADQGVVAQTDGADAKPAEASTRPVLPPVIFWIGGCVLIYLLTFLVYWPSMNGGFFWDDMKYVVDNEMLKRADGLWPIWFDPKAYEMQFYPITYSTLWFDYK
;
A
#
# COMPACT_ATOMS: atom_id res chain seq x y z
N MET A 1 26.54 81.98 20.35
CA MET A 1 25.40 81.11 19.99
C MET A 1 25.69 79.68 20.46
N ALA A 2 24.97 79.22 21.48
CA ALA A 2 25.05 77.86 22.00
C ALA A 2 23.95 76.99 21.36
N LYS A 3 24.26 75.74 21.00
CA LYS A 3 23.23 74.72 20.73
C LYS A 3 23.46 73.51 21.64
N LYS A 4 22.73 73.51 22.76
CA LYS A 4 22.57 72.34 23.63
C LYS A 4 21.97 71.19 22.81
N ARG A 5 22.69 70.07 22.72
CA ARG A 5 22.11 68.80 22.24
C ARG A 5 21.26 68.23 23.35
N HIS A 6 19.94 68.23 23.16
CA HIS A 6 19.00 67.51 24.01
C HIS A 6 19.22 66.00 23.85
N GLN A 7 19.76 65.36 24.89
CA GLN A 7 19.73 63.91 25.04
C GLN A 7 18.29 63.50 25.33
N LYS A 8 17.62 62.88 24.35
CA LYS A 8 16.33 62.23 24.58
C LYS A 8 16.55 61.04 25.50
N HIS A 9 16.06 61.11 26.73
CA HIS A 9 15.93 59.96 27.63
C HIS A 9 15.09 58.88 26.93
N ARG A 10 15.73 57.76 26.55
CA ARG A 10 15.02 56.55 26.11
C ARG A 10 14.44 55.89 27.36
N LYS A 11 13.13 55.60 27.35
CA LYS A 11 12.50 54.74 28.37
C LYS A 11 13.20 53.37 28.39
N PRO A 12 13.44 52.76 29.57
CA PRO A 12 13.98 51.41 29.63
C PRO A 12 13.02 50.44 28.94
N ALA A 13 13.59 49.51 28.17
CA ALA A 13 12.81 48.46 27.50
C ALA A 13 12.04 47.63 28.55
N PRO A 14 10.82 47.17 28.24
CA PRO A 14 10.11 46.25 29.12
C PRO A 14 10.97 45.01 29.40
N PRO A 15 10.89 44.42 30.61
CA PRO A 15 11.63 43.21 30.93
C PRO A 15 11.33 42.14 29.87
N ARG A 16 12.39 41.47 29.40
CA ARG A 16 12.24 40.37 28.45
C ARG A 16 11.24 39.37 29.02
N PRO A 17 10.28 38.87 28.23
CA PRO A 17 9.50 37.71 28.62
C PRO A 17 10.44 36.61 29.09
N PRO A 18 10.07 35.82 30.12
CA PRO A 18 10.88 34.67 30.52
C PRO A 18 11.14 33.84 29.27
N GLU A 19 12.40 33.42 29.11
CA GLU A 19 12.78 32.56 28.00
C GLU A 19 11.86 31.32 28.03
N PRO A 20 11.24 30.93 26.91
CA PRO A 20 10.35 29.77 26.90
C PRO A 20 11.11 28.57 27.43
N VAL A 21 10.69 28.06 28.59
CA VAL A 21 11.22 26.81 29.13
C VAL A 21 10.83 25.73 28.14
N ASP A 22 11.83 25.05 27.58
CA ASP A 22 11.63 23.90 26.72
C ASP A 22 10.77 22.86 27.47
N PRO A 23 9.52 22.60 27.03
CA PRO A 23 8.69 21.61 27.71
C PRO A 23 9.33 20.24 27.54
N ASP A 24 9.53 19.51 28.64
CA ASP A 24 10.05 18.15 28.57
C ASP A 24 9.03 17.24 27.85
N ILE A 25 9.38 16.86 26.61
CA ILE A 25 8.54 16.07 25.71
C ILE A 25 8.74 14.57 25.92
N ASP A 26 9.83 14.16 26.56
CA ASP A 26 10.22 12.77 26.75
C ASP A 26 9.11 11.93 27.46
N PRO A 27 8.41 12.40 28.51
CA PRO A 27 7.29 11.65 29.10
C PRO A 27 6.06 11.55 28.18
N ILE A 28 5.83 12.54 27.33
CA ILE A 28 4.73 12.54 26.36
C ILE A 28 5.01 11.51 25.27
N LEU A 29 6.27 11.39 24.84
CA LEU A 29 6.72 10.37 23.87
C LEU A 29 6.64 8.96 24.46
N ASP A 30 7.06 8.77 25.72
CA ASP A 30 6.90 7.49 26.42
C ASP A 30 5.43 7.07 26.45
N LYS A 31 4.55 7.99 26.88
CA LYS A 31 3.10 7.75 26.92
C LYS A 31 2.54 7.43 25.53
N ALA A 32 2.93 8.18 24.51
CA ALA A 32 2.54 7.95 23.12
C ALA A 32 2.99 6.57 22.60
N SER A 33 4.19 6.12 22.98
CA SER A 33 4.69 4.80 22.59
C SER A 33 3.90 3.64 23.21
N ARG A 34 3.33 3.86 24.40
CA ARG A 34 2.60 2.85 25.17
C ARG A 34 1.12 2.76 24.82
N VAL A 35 0.47 3.91 24.60
CA VAL A 35 -0.99 4.01 24.44
C VAL A 35 -1.42 4.41 23.03
N GLY A 36 -0.46 4.82 22.18
CA GLY A 36 -0.73 5.39 20.86
C GLY A 36 -1.12 6.87 20.92
N ILE A 37 -1.06 7.56 19.77
CA ILE A 37 -1.38 9.00 19.66
C ILE A 37 -2.80 9.30 20.15
N ASP A 38 -3.73 8.36 19.97
CA ASP A 38 -5.15 8.45 20.40
C ASP A 38 -5.36 8.43 21.91
N GLY A 39 -4.33 8.07 22.69
CA GLY A 39 -4.33 8.15 24.15
C GLY A 39 -3.84 9.48 24.74
N LEU A 40 -3.44 10.46 23.91
CA LEU A 40 -2.94 11.76 24.40
C LEU A 40 -4.06 12.77 24.59
N THR A 41 -3.93 13.61 25.61
CA THR A 41 -4.80 14.77 25.81
C THR A 41 -4.55 15.84 24.73
N THR A 42 -5.50 16.76 24.57
CA THR A 42 -5.38 17.85 23.59
C THR A 42 -4.12 18.71 23.83
N ASP A 43 -3.82 19.02 25.09
CA ASP A 43 -2.65 19.82 25.47
C ASP A 43 -1.33 19.09 25.19
N GLU A 44 -1.28 17.77 25.44
CA GLU A 44 -0.12 16.93 25.14
C GLU A 44 0.15 16.86 23.62
N ARG A 45 -0.92 16.72 22.82
CA ARG A 45 -0.82 16.72 21.36
C ARG A 45 -0.35 18.07 20.82
N GLU A 46 -0.90 19.18 21.31
CA GLU A 46 -0.49 20.52 20.89
C GLU A 46 0.98 20.78 21.26
N THR A 47 1.41 20.28 22.41
CA THR A 47 2.80 20.39 22.86
C THR A 47 3.75 19.58 21.96
N LEU A 48 3.36 18.38 21.53
CA LEU A 48 4.12 17.60 20.53
C LEU A 48 4.16 18.29 19.17
N GLU A 49 3.04 18.83 18.70
CA GLU A 49 3.01 19.54 17.41
C GLU A 49 3.88 20.79 17.44
N ARG A 50 3.88 21.51 18.55
CA ARG A 50 4.74 22.68 18.76
C ARG A 50 6.21 22.29 18.77
N ALA A 51 6.59 21.22 19.47
CA ALA A 51 7.95 20.70 19.49
C ALA A 51 8.41 20.20 18.11
N ARG A 52 7.52 19.59 17.33
CA ARG A 52 7.80 19.16 15.95
C ARG A 52 8.08 20.34 15.02
N ASN A 53 7.29 21.41 15.14
CA ASN A 53 7.39 22.58 14.26
C ASN A 53 8.48 23.57 14.72
N GLN A 54 8.80 23.58 16.01
CA GLN A 54 9.81 24.44 16.61
C GLN A 54 10.64 23.62 17.61
N PRO A 55 11.62 22.82 17.11
CA PRO A 55 12.44 21.99 17.97
C PRO A 55 13.20 22.87 18.96
N PRO A 56 13.27 22.45 20.23
CA PRO A 56 13.88 23.26 21.26
C PRO A 56 15.39 23.39 21.08
N LYS A 57 15.92 24.57 21.43
CA LYS A 57 17.34 24.91 21.24
C LYS A 57 18.28 23.93 21.93
N SER A 58 17.93 23.46 23.13
CA SER A 58 18.64 22.44 23.90
C SER A 58 18.86 21.14 23.10
N LYS A 59 17.82 20.64 22.41
CA LYS A 59 17.91 19.45 21.57
C LYS A 59 18.68 19.75 20.29
N LEU A 60 18.54 20.93 19.68
CA LEU A 60 19.34 21.35 18.53
C LEU A 60 20.85 21.41 18.85
N GLU A 61 21.18 21.95 20.02
CA GLU A 61 22.55 21.98 20.55
C GLU A 61 23.03 20.56 20.89
N ALA A 62 22.18 19.73 21.50
CA ALA A 62 22.50 18.32 21.76
C ALA A 62 22.71 17.51 20.46
N TYR A 63 21.95 17.75 19.39
CA TYR A 63 22.17 17.10 18.08
C TYR A 63 23.45 17.59 17.39
N ALA A 64 23.81 18.87 17.59
CA ALA A 64 25.06 19.43 17.10
C ALA A 64 26.27 18.89 17.87
N ASP A 65 26.14 18.71 19.19
CA ASP A 65 27.19 18.20 20.08
C ASP A 65 27.31 16.67 20.02
N GLN A 66 26.20 15.95 19.82
CA GLN A 66 26.18 14.51 19.54
C GLN A 66 26.77 14.15 18.18
N GLY A 67 27.18 15.14 17.39
CA GLY A 67 27.88 14.90 16.14
C GLY A 67 27.14 13.87 15.29
N VAL A 68 25.91 14.18 14.86
CA VAL A 68 25.38 13.57 13.62
C VAL A 68 26.19 14.14 12.46
N VAL A 69 27.49 13.85 12.47
CA VAL A 69 28.31 13.67 11.30
C VAL A 69 27.57 12.57 10.56
N ALA A 70 26.96 12.92 9.43
CA ALA A 70 26.68 11.93 8.41
C ALA A 70 27.97 11.12 8.25
N GLN A 71 27.95 9.87 8.73
CA GLN A 71 29.12 9.01 8.82
C GLN A 71 29.79 8.96 7.44
N THR A 72 30.86 9.73 7.29
CA THR A 72 31.86 9.54 6.25
C THR A 72 33.03 8.96 7.00
N ASP A 73 32.93 7.66 7.30
CA ASP A 73 34.08 6.92 7.83
C ASP A 73 35.20 7.03 6.81
N GLY A 74 36.17 7.89 7.12
CA GLY A 74 37.52 7.87 6.57
C GLY A 74 38.28 6.65 7.07
N ALA A 75 37.73 5.45 6.88
CA ALA A 75 38.49 4.22 6.92
C ALA A 75 39.11 4.05 5.54
N ASP A 76 40.43 4.26 5.45
CA ASP A 76 41.34 3.80 4.40
C ASP A 76 40.62 3.28 3.14
N ALA A 77 40.22 4.20 2.27
CA ALA A 77 39.55 3.85 1.02
C ALA A 77 40.56 3.21 0.07
N LYS A 78 40.85 1.92 0.30
CA LYS A 78 41.00 0.96 -0.80
C LYS A 78 39.85 1.28 -1.76
N PRO A 79 40.11 1.51 -3.07
CA PRO A 79 39.06 1.94 -3.98
C PRO A 79 37.91 0.99 -3.78
N ALA A 80 36.78 1.54 -3.36
CA ALA A 80 35.56 0.80 -3.12
C ALA A 80 35.40 -0.13 -4.33
N GLU A 81 35.57 -1.43 -4.10
CA GLU A 81 34.90 -2.42 -4.93
C GLU A 81 33.44 -2.07 -4.75
N ALA A 82 32.98 -1.21 -5.66
CA ALA A 82 31.62 -0.77 -5.77
C ALA A 82 30.82 -2.05 -5.69
N SER A 83 30.07 -2.21 -4.59
CA SER A 83 29.13 -3.31 -4.45
C SER A 83 28.17 -3.13 -5.60
N THR A 84 28.46 -3.83 -6.69
CA THR A 84 27.70 -3.78 -7.91
C THR A 84 26.51 -4.66 -7.63
N ARG A 85 25.64 -4.24 -6.71
CA ARG A 85 24.32 -4.84 -6.57
C ARG A 85 23.62 -4.46 -7.86
N PRO A 86 23.34 -5.41 -8.77
CA PRO A 86 22.49 -5.09 -9.90
C PRO A 86 21.10 -4.88 -9.32
N VAL A 87 20.78 -3.65 -8.93
CA VAL A 87 19.41 -3.23 -8.75
C VAL A 87 18.90 -3.13 -10.17
N LEU A 88 18.37 -4.25 -10.69
CA LEU A 88 17.57 -4.23 -11.91
C LEU A 88 16.65 -3.01 -11.80
N PRO A 89 16.60 -2.14 -12.82
CA PRO A 89 15.77 -0.95 -12.75
C PRO A 89 14.36 -1.36 -12.31
N PRO A 90 13.70 -0.60 -11.43
CA PRO A 90 12.50 -1.05 -10.70
C PRO A 90 11.42 -1.63 -11.64
N VAL A 91 11.32 -1.10 -12.85
CA VAL A 91 10.44 -1.61 -13.91
C VAL A 91 10.73 -3.06 -14.29
N ILE A 92 12.00 -3.44 -14.47
CA ILE A 92 12.40 -4.82 -14.81
C ILE A 92 12.13 -5.77 -13.65
N PHE A 93 12.28 -5.32 -12.39
CA PHE A 93 11.91 -6.11 -11.22
C PHE A 93 10.42 -6.42 -11.19
N TRP A 94 9.57 -5.41 -11.42
CA TRP A 94 8.11 -5.60 -11.49
C TRP A 94 7.67 -6.47 -12.67
N ILE A 95 8.23 -6.24 -13.87
CA ILE A 95 7.96 -7.08 -15.04
C ILE A 95 8.38 -8.53 -14.77
N GLY A 96 9.57 -8.74 -14.20
CA GLY A 96 10.05 -10.07 -13.82
C GLY A 96 9.11 -10.75 -12.81
N GLY A 97 8.62 -10.01 -11.82
CA GLY A 97 7.61 -10.50 -10.87
C GLY A 97 6.29 -10.88 -11.55
N CYS A 98 5.77 -10.04 -12.44
CA CYS A 98 4.53 -10.33 -13.19
C CYS A 98 4.68 -11.56 -14.08
N VAL A 99 5.80 -11.69 -14.80
CA VAL A 99 6.08 -12.85 -15.65
C VAL A 99 6.21 -14.11 -14.80
N LEU A 100 6.90 -14.04 -13.65
CA LEU A 100 7.04 -15.17 -12.75
C LEU A 100 5.68 -15.63 -12.21
N ILE A 101 4.83 -14.70 -11.75
CA ILE A 101 3.48 -15.02 -11.28
C ILE A 101 2.66 -15.66 -12.42
N TYR A 102 2.67 -15.06 -13.61
CA TYR A 102 1.97 -15.60 -14.77
C TYR A 102 2.39 -17.03 -15.09
N LEU A 103 3.71 -17.30 -15.14
CA LEU A 103 4.24 -18.64 -15.42
C LEU A 103 3.90 -19.63 -14.32
N LEU A 104 3.96 -19.23 -13.04
CA LEU A 104 3.57 -20.07 -11.93
C LEU A 104 2.08 -20.41 -11.97
N THR A 105 1.22 -19.42 -12.22
CA THR A 105 -0.22 -19.65 -12.41
C THR A 105 -0.43 -20.61 -13.56
N PHE A 106 0.20 -20.38 -14.71
CA PHE A 106 0.08 -21.25 -15.87
C PHE A 106 0.53 -22.68 -15.57
N LEU A 107 1.66 -22.87 -14.90
CA LEU A 107 2.19 -24.19 -14.53
C LEU A 107 1.25 -24.94 -13.58
N VAL A 108 0.70 -24.24 -12.58
CA VAL A 108 -0.24 -24.82 -11.62
C VAL A 108 -1.54 -25.24 -12.29
N TYR A 109 -2.05 -24.45 -13.24
CA TYR A 109 -3.31 -24.73 -13.95
C TYR A 109 -3.13 -25.60 -15.21
N TRP A 110 -1.90 -25.82 -15.67
CA TRP A 110 -1.63 -26.62 -16.87
C TRP A 110 -2.28 -28.00 -16.84
N PRO A 111 -2.23 -28.78 -15.74
CA PRO A 111 -2.89 -30.08 -15.69
C PRO A 111 -4.42 -29.99 -15.84
N SER A 112 -5.03 -28.88 -15.41
CA SER A 112 -6.47 -28.64 -15.51
C SER A 112 -6.94 -28.34 -16.94
N MET A 113 -6.04 -28.03 -17.86
CA MET A 113 -6.38 -27.80 -19.27
C MET A 113 -6.83 -29.07 -20.00
N ASN A 114 -6.54 -30.25 -19.46
CA ASN A 114 -7.03 -31.54 -19.96
C ASN A 114 -8.27 -32.04 -19.20
N GLY A 115 -8.96 -31.16 -18.46
CA GLY A 115 -10.23 -31.50 -17.81
C GLY A 115 -11.30 -31.82 -18.85
N GLY A 116 -12.00 -32.95 -18.65
CA GLY A 116 -13.22 -33.26 -19.38
C GLY A 116 -14.46 -32.70 -18.68
N PHE A 117 -15.63 -32.96 -19.27
CA PHE A 117 -16.92 -32.69 -18.63
C PHE A 117 -16.99 -33.38 -17.26
N PHE A 118 -17.58 -32.71 -16.26
CA PHE A 118 -17.74 -33.28 -14.92
C PHE A 118 -19.04 -32.81 -14.27
N TRP A 119 -19.52 -33.57 -13.29
CA TRP A 119 -20.72 -33.24 -12.51
C TRP A 119 -21.99 -33.15 -13.37
N ASP A 120 -22.70 -32.02 -13.38
CA ASP A 120 -23.97 -31.87 -14.09
C ASP A 120 -23.79 -31.79 -15.61
N ASP A 121 -22.60 -31.45 -16.11
CA ASP A 121 -22.24 -31.53 -17.53
C ASP A 121 -22.58 -32.89 -18.16
N MET A 122 -22.50 -33.96 -17.37
CA MET A 122 -22.88 -35.30 -17.82
C MET A 122 -24.31 -35.32 -18.34
N LYS A 123 -25.25 -34.68 -17.64
CA LYS A 123 -26.66 -34.63 -18.08
C LYS A 123 -26.98 -33.47 -19.00
N TYR A 124 -26.29 -32.34 -18.85
CA TYR A 124 -26.55 -31.16 -19.69
C TYR A 124 -25.97 -31.31 -21.10
N VAL A 125 -24.81 -31.96 -21.22
CA VAL A 125 -24.01 -31.99 -22.46
C VAL A 125 -23.79 -33.43 -22.95
N VAL A 126 -23.17 -34.29 -22.14
CA VAL A 126 -22.67 -35.60 -22.60
C VAL A 126 -23.80 -36.59 -22.94
N ASP A 127 -24.74 -36.75 -22.01
CA ASP A 127 -25.85 -37.70 -22.09
C ASP A 127 -27.13 -37.07 -22.65
N ASN A 128 -27.08 -35.80 -23.05
CA ASN A 128 -28.26 -35.08 -23.52
C ASN A 128 -28.66 -35.46 -24.96
N GLU A 129 -29.68 -36.31 -25.07
CA GLU A 129 -30.22 -36.76 -26.35
C GLU A 129 -30.76 -35.61 -27.22
N MET A 130 -31.20 -34.49 -26.64
CA MET A 130 -31.67 -33.34 -27.41
C MET A 130 -30.54 -32.72 -28.26
N LEU A 131 -29.30 -32.74 -27.78
CA LEU A 131 -28.12 -32.26 -28.51
C LEU A 131 -27.72 -33.19 -29.66
N LYS A 132 -27.84 -34.51 -29.44
CA LYS A 132 -27.48 -35.54 -30.41
C LYS A 132 -28.46 -35.60 -31.58
N ARG A 133 -29.74 -35.29 -31.35
CA ARG A 133 -30.79 -35.27 -32.36
C ARG A 133 -30.64 -34.14 -33.39
N ALA A 134 -30.97 -34.41 -34.66
CA ALA A 134 -30.98 -33.40 -35.72
C ALA A 134 -32.20 -32.46 -35.63
N ASP A 135 -33.29 -32.93 -35.05
CA ASP A 135 -34.51 -32.16 -34.78
C ASP A 135 -34.53 -31.58 -33.36
N GLY A 136 -33.38 -31.55 -32.67
CA GLY A 136 -33.26 -31.24 -31.23
C GLY A 136 -33.80 -29.89 -30.79
N LEU A 137 -33.82 -28.87 -31.67
CA LEU A 137 -34.38 -27.56 -31.34
C LEU A 137 -35.90 -27.63 -31.05
N TRP A 138 -36.65 -28.52 -31.70
CA TRP A 138 -38.09 -28.62 -31.43
C TRP A 138 -38.40 -29.08 -29.99
N PRO A 139 -37.88 -30.22 -29.49
CA PRO A 139 -38.11 -30.64 -28.11
C PRO A 139 -37.51 -29.66 -27.09
N ILE A 140 -36.38 -29.00 -27.40
CA ILE A 140 -35.82 -27.95 -26.54
C ILE A 140 -36.85 -26.85 -26.25
N TRP A 141 -37.60 -26.38 -27.25
CA TRP A 141 -38.55 -25.27 -27.05
C TRP A 141 -39.95 -25.74 -26.63
N PHE A 142 -40.39 -26.90 -27.10
CA PHE A 142 -41.81 -27.28 -27.05
C PHE A 142 -42.10 -28.55 -26.26
N ASP A 143 -41.08 -29.28 -25.79
CA ASP A 143 -41.26 -30.45 -24.94
C ASP A 143 -40.53 -30.28 -23.59
N PRO A 144 -41.17 -29.65 -22.59
CA PRO A 144 -40.61 -29.51 -21.25
C PRO A 144 -40.30 -30.84 -20.55
N LYS A 145 -40.90 -31.96 -20.99
CA LYS A 145 -40.63 -33.28 -20.41
C LYS A 145 -39.37 -33.93 -20.97
N ALA A 146 -38.83 -33.41 -22.08
CA ALA A 146 -37.55 -33.87 -22.63
C ALA A 146 -36.37 -33.52 -21.71
N TYR A 147 -36.54 -32.56 -20.80
CA TYR A 147 -35.50 -32.09 -19.89
C TYR A 147 -35.32 -33.01 -18.67
N GLU A 148 -34.10 -33.50 -18.46
CA GLU A 148 -33.76 -34.35 -17.31
C GLU A 148 -33.55 -33.59 -15.99
N MET A 149 -33.23 -32.29 -16.08
CA MET A 149 -32.95 -31.46 -14.91
C MET A 149 -33.74 -30.14 -14.89
N GLN A 150 -33.40 -29.20 -15.78
CA GLN A 150 -33.90 -27.82 -15.73
C GLN A 150 -34.18 -27.27 -17.12
N PHE A 151 -35.28 -26.51 -17.27
CA PHE A 151 -35.76 -25.96 -18.54
C PHE A 151 -35.02 -24.67 -18.94
N TYR A 152 -34.05 -24.79 -19.84
CA TYR A 152 -33.20 -23.69 -20.33
C TYR A 152 -33.11 -23.62 -21.86
N PRO A 153 -34.21 -23.29 -22.57
CA PRO A 153 -34.29 -23.44 -24.02
C PRO A 153 -33.24 -22.65 -24.79
N ILE A 154 -32.85 -21.46 -24.32
CA ILE A 154 -31.78 -20.66 -24.95
C ILE A 154 -30.42 -21.34 -24.78
N THR A 155 -30.08 -21.78 -23.56
CA THR A 155 -28.81 -22.48 -23.27
C THR A 155 -28.68 -23.77 -24.06
N TYR A 156 -29.72 -24.60 -24.10
CA TYR A 156 -29.67 -25.85 -24.87
C TYR A 156 -29.68 -25.58 -26.37
N SER A 157 -30.27 -24.49 -26.86
CA SER A 157 -30.13 -24.09 -28.27
C SER A 157 -28.68 -23.76 -28.60
N THR A 158 -27.97 -23.01 -27.74
CA THR A 158 -26.54 -22.71 -27.96
C THR A 158 -25.66 -23.95 -27.90
N LEU A 159 -25.91 -24.85 -26.94
CA LEU A 159 -25.21 -26.14 -26.85
C LEU A 159 -25.52 -27.04 -28.06
N TRP A 160 -26.75 -26.99 -28.58
CA TRP A 160 -27.13 -27.75 -29.77
C TRP A 160 -26.36 -27.27 -30.99
N PHE A 161 -26.23 -25.95 -31.17
CA PHE A 161 -25.39 -25.40 -32.23
C PHE A 161 -23.92 -25.75 -32.08
N ASP A 162 -23.37 -25.72 -30.86
CA ASP A 162 -21.95 -26.07 -30.62
C ASP A 162 -21.67 -27.57 -30.85
N TYR A 163 -22.66 -28.42 -30.63
CA TYR A 163 -22.57 -29.87 -30.86
C TYR A 163 -22.69 -30.27 -32.34
N LYS A 164 -23.26 -29.42 -33.21
CA LYS A 164 -23.49 -29.71 -34.64
C LYS A 164 -22.37 -29.19 -35.53
#